data_AF-A0A433UEK4-F1
#
_entry.id   AF-A0A433UEK4-F1
#
_cell.length_a   1.000
_cell.length_b   1.000
_cell.length_c   1.000
_cell.angle_alpha   90.00
_cell.angle_beta   90.00
_cell.angle_gamma   90.00
#
_symmetry.space_group_name_H-M   'P 1'
#
loop_
_entity.id
_entity.type
_entity.pdbx_description
1 polymer ?
#
loop_
_entity_poly.entity_id
_entity_poly.type
_entity_poly.pdbx_seq_one_letter_code
_entity_poly.pdbx_strand_id
1 'polypeptide(L)'
;MMTLPPPLQTEFQTKLDDYEKELNMPFISTIEELAQEKGAKKTRQQDIIKILSNKFNNIPELMLKTINEIDDMSILENLLLPSVSVQSLEEFQNLIDAELQQK
;
A
#
# COMPACT_ATOMS: atom_id res chain seq x y z
N MET A 1 1.21 -21.66 -19.68
CA MET A 1 0.26 -20.53 -19.54
C MET A 1 -0.92 -20.82 -20.44
N MET A 2 -2.15 -20.64 -19.95
CA MET A 2 -3.35 -20.74 -20.77
C MET A 2 -3.49 -19.43 -21.54
N THR A 3 -3.24 -19.45 -22.85
CA THR A 3 -3.35 -18.26 -23.72
C THR A 3 -4.59 -18.37 -24.58
N LEU A 4 -5.24 -17.24 -24.84
CA LEU A 4 -6.35 -17.20 -25.78
C LEU A 4 -5.83 -17.46 -27.21
N PRO A 5 -6.58 -18.21 -28.04
CA PRO A 5 -6.32 -18.28 -29.47
C PRO A 5 -6.27 -16.87 -30.09
N PRO A 6 -5.39 -16.61 -31.09
CA PRO A 6 -5.21 -15.29 -31.68
C PRO A 6 -6.49 -14.53 -32.07
N PRO A 7 -7.52 -15.15 -32.71
CA PRO A 7 -8.74 -14.40 -33.05
C PRO A 7 -9.50 -13.91 -31.82
N LEU A 8 -9.57 -14.72 -30.76
CA LEU A 8 -10.25 -14.35 -29.51
C LEU A 8 -9.49 -13.27 -28.74
N GLN A 9 -8.16 -13.27 -28.84
CA GLN A 9 -7.34 -12.23 -28.24
C GLN A 9 -7.58 -10.87 -28.91
N THR A 10 -7.64 -10.84 -30.24
CA THR A 10 -7.95 -9.61 -30.99
C THR A 10 -9.36 -9.10 -30.69
N GLU A 11 -10.37 -9.98 -30.68
CA GLU A 11 -11.74 -9.60 -30.33
C GLU A 11 -11.86 -9.04 -28.91
N PHE A 12 -11.15 -9.65 -27.97
CA PHE A 12 -11.12 -9.17 -26.58
C PHE A 12 -10.48 -7.79 -26.47
N GLN A 13 -9.35 -7.55 -27.15
CA GLN A 13 -8.67 -6.26 -27.11
C GLN A 13 -9.53 -5.15 -27.73
N THR A 14 -10.17 -5.40 -28.89
CA THR A 14 -11.05 -4.41 -29.51
C THR A 14 -12.21 -4.01 -28.59
N LYS A 15 -12.84 -4.99 -27.92
CA LYS A 15 -13.91 -4.70 -26.96
C LYS A 15 -13.44 -3.89 -25.75
N LEU A 16 -12.23 -4.18 -25.25
CA LEU A 16 -11.63 -3.39 -24.17
C LEU A 16 -11.38 -1.95 -24.64
N ASP A 17 -10.75 -1.76 -25.80
CA ASP A 17 -10.44 -0.43 -26.32
C ASP A 17 -11.70 0.42 -26.53
N ASP A 18 -12.80 -0.20 -27.00
CA ASP A 18 -14.08 0.48 -27.17
C ASP A 18 -14.68 0.88 -25.81
N TYR A 19 -14.65 -0.02 -24.83
CA TYR A 19 -15.14 0.23 -23.47
C TYR A 19 -14.35 1.34 -22.76
N GLU A 20 -13.01 1.34 -22.88
CA GLU A 20 -12.15 2.37 -22.30
C GLU A 20 -12.37 3.75 -22.92
N LYS A 21 -12.61 3.82 -24.24
CA LYS A 21 -12.97 5.07 -24.95
C LYS A 21 -14.32 5.60 -24.52
N GLU A 22 -15.32 4.74 -24.36
CA GLU A 22 -16.68 5.16 -23.93
C GLU A 22 -16.64 5.78 -22.53
N LEU A 23 -15.87 5.20 -21.61
CA LEU A 23 -15.78 5.67 -20.23
C LEU A 23 -14.68 6.71 -19.99
N ASN A 24 -13.80 6.96 -20.97
CA ASN A 24 -12.58 7.77 -20.82
C ASN A 24 -11.71 7.35 -19.62
N MET A 25 -11.67 6.05 -19.31
CA MET A 25 -10.86 5.50 -18.23
C MET A 25 -10.34 4.12 -18.60
N PRO A 26 -9.11 3.76 -18.19
CA PRO A 26 -8.58 2.43 -18.42
C PRO A 26 -9.36 1.38 -17.64
N PHE A 27 -9.51 0.19 -18.22
CA PHE A 27 -10.06 -0.96 -17.52
C PHE A 27 -8.98 -1.51 -16.57
N ILE A 28 -9.33 -1.60 -15.29
CA ILE A 28 -8.50 -2.22 -14.26
C ILE A 28 -9.24 -3.47 -13.80
N SER A 29 -8.61 -4.63 -13.93
CA SER A 29 -9.17 -5.87 -13.40
C SER A 29 -9.11 -5.89 -11.87
N THR A 30 -9.97 -6.69 -11.23
CA THR A 30 -9.99 -6.84 -9.77
C THR A 30 -8.65 -7.32 -9.20
N ILE A 31 -7.87 -8.08 -9.98
CA ILE A 31 -6.53 -8.53 -9.58
C ILE A 31 -5.55 -7.36 -9.61
N GLU A 32 -5.61 -6.50 -10.61
CA GLU A 32 -4.76 -5.31 -10.73
C GLU A 32 -5.10 -4.27 -9.66
N GLU A 33 -6.38 -4.05 -9.38
CA GLU A 33 -6.85 -3.19 -8.29
C GLU A 33 -6.30 -3.68 -6.94
N LEU A 34 -6.47 -4.97 -6.64
CA LEU A 34 -5.93 -5.56 -5.42
C LEU A 34 -4.39 -5.50 -5.36
N ALA A 35 -3.71 -5.62 -6.50
CA ALA A 35 -2.26 -5.49 -6.56
C ALA A 35 -1.80 -4.05 -6.30
N GLN A 36 -2.52 -3.05 -6.81
CA GLN A 36 -2.27 -1.63 -6.56
C GLN A 36 -2.45 -1.29 -5.08
N GLU A 37 -3.55 -1.71 -4.46
CA GLU A 37 -3.81 -1.48 -3.03
C GLU A 37 -2.71 -2.10 -2.16
N LYS A 38 -2.37 -3.37 -2.41
CA LYS A 38 -1.28 -4.06 -1.69
C LYS A 38 0.07 -3.38 -1.91
N GLY A 39 0.33 -2.89 -3.12
CA GLY A 39 1.56 -2.16 -3.46
C GLY A 39 1.67 -0.83 -2.72
N ALA A 40 0.60 -0.03 -2.72
CA ALA A 40 0.52 1.24 -2.02
C ALA A 40 0.73 1.05 -0.51
N LYS A 41 0.04 0.07 0.08
CA LYS A 41 0.18 -0.30 1.49
C LYS A 41 1.63 -0.69 1.85
N LYS A 42 2.22 -1.63 1.11
CA LYS A 42 3.61 -2.08 1.36
C LYS A 42 4.60 -0.92 1.24
N THR A 43 4.40 -0.04 0.26
CA THR A 43 5.25 1.14 0.07
C THR A 43 5.17 2.05 1.29
N ARG A 44 3.94 2.33 1.77
CA ARG A 44 3.72 3.18 2.94
C ARG A 44 4.37 2.61 4.21
N GLN A 45 4.24 1.31 4.46
CA GLN A 45 4.93 0.62 5.57
C GLN A 45 6.45 0.77 5.47
N GLN A 46 7.01 0.54 4.27
CA GLN A 46 8.45 0.67 4.02
C GLN A 46 8.94 2.10 4.20
N ASP A 47 8.16 3.10 3.80
CA ASP A 47 8.54 4.50 3.93
C ASP A 47 8.61 4.92 5.39
N ILE A 48 7.62 4.54 6.21
CA ILE A 48 7.66 4.75 7.67
C ILE A 48 8.92 4.09 8.26
N ILE A 49 9.18 2.83 7.91
CA ILE A 49 10.37 2.10 8.42
C ILE A 49 11.65 2.81 7.99
N LYS A 50 11.77 3.27 6.74
CA LYS A 50 12.95 4.00 6.25
C LYS A 50 13.15 5.32 6.98
N ILE A 51 12.09 6.09 7.21
CA ILE A 51 12.16 7.37 7.93
C ILE A 51 12.67 7.13 9.35
N LEU A 52 12.08 6.17 10.06
CA LEU A 52 12.49 5.83 11.43
C LEU A 52 13.92 5.29 11.47
N SER A 53 14.31 4.47 10.48
CA SER A 53 15.65 3.87 10.40
C SER A 53 16.71 4.95 10.18
N ASN A 54 16.38 5.94 9.34
CA ASN A 54 17.24 7.09 9.09
C ASN A 54 17.42 7.98 10.33
N LYS A 55 16.39 8.08 11.18
CA LYS A 55 16.42 8.93 12.38
C LYS A 55 17.05 8.28 13.60
N PHE A 56 16.77 6.99 13.83
CA PHE A 56 17.12 6.31 15.08
C PHE A 56 18.19 5.24 14.92
N ASN A 57 18.69 4.99 13.70
CA ASN A 57 19.69 3.99 13.30
C ASN A 57 19.32 2.51 13.60
N ASN A 58 18.52 2.22 14.61
CA ASN A 58 18.11 0.89 15.00
C ASN A 58 16.64 0.91 15.46
N ILE A 59 15.80 0.11 14.84
CA ILE A 59 14.38 -0.05 15.19
C ILE A 59 14.19 -1.45 15.78
N PRO A 60 13.51 -1.58 16.93
CA PRO A 60 13.15 -2.88 17.49
C PRO A 60 12.40 -3.77 16.49
N GLU A 61 12.76 -5.05 16.41
CA GLU A 61 12.15 -6.01 15.48
C GLU A 61 10.63 -6.15 15.72
N LEU A 62 10.19 -6.02 16.97
CA LEU A 62 8.77 -6.03 17.32
C LEU A 62 8.02 -4.88 16.64
N MET A 63 8.56 -3.67 16.68
CA MET A 63 7.96 -2.49 16.03
C MET A 63 7.90 -2.65 14.51
N LEU A 64 8.95 -3.23 13.91
CA LEU A 64 8.94 -3.55 12.47
C LEU A 64 7.81 -4.53 12.13
N LYS A 65 7.59 -5.56 12.94
CA LYS A 65 6.48 -6.50 12.73
C LYS A 65 5.14 -5.80 12.86
N THR A 66 4.94 -5.00 13.90
CA THR A 66 3.71 -4.24 14.10
C THR A 66 3.38 -3.36 12.89
N ILE A 67 4.36 -2.59 12.39
CA ILE A 67 4.16 -1.72 11.21
C ILE A 67 3.79 -2.54 9.96
N ASN A 68 4.44 -3.69 9.74
CA ASN A 68 4.15 -4.55 8.59
C ASN A 68 2.79 -5.26 8.68
N GLU A 69 2.27 -5.46 9.89
CA GLU A 69 0.97 -6.09 10.14
C GLU A 69 -0.21 -5.11 10.04
N ILE A 70 0.02 -3.80 10.14
CA ILE A 70 -1.04 -2.79 9.93
C ILE A 70 -1.61 -2.93 8.52
N ASP A 71 -2.89 -3.31 8.42
CA ASP A 71 -3.61 -3.50 7.17
C ASP A 71 -4.37 -2.27 6.69
N ASP A 72 -4.74 -1.39 7.63
CA ASP A 72 -5.51 -0.19 7.36
C ASP A 72 -4.62 0.92 6.78
N MET A 73 -4.95 1.35 5.56
CA MET A 73 -4.23 2.43 4.89
C MET A 73 -4.33 3.75 5.67
N SER A 74 -5.48 4.04 6.28
CA SER A 74 -5.73 5.28 7.03
C SER A 74 -4.79 5.40 8.23
N ILE A 75 -4.58 4.29 8.94
CA ILE A 75 -3.62 4.21 10.05
C ILE A 75 -2.20 4.48 9.54
N LEU A 76 -1.81 3.88 8.40
CA LEU A 76 -0.50 4.13 7.81
C LEU A 76 -0.33 5.58 7.34
N GLU A 77 -1.39 6.24 6.86
CA GLU A 77 -1.34 7.67 6.53
C GLU A 77 -1.13 8.54 7.78
N ASN A 78 -1.88 8.25 8.84
CA ASN A 78 -1.78 8.97 10.12
C ASN A 78 -0.41 8.79 10.78
N LEU A 79 0.26 7.66 10.57
CA LEU A 79 1.61 7.39 11.11
C LEU A 79 2.75 7.97 10.27
N LEU A 80 2.52 8.26 8.98
CA LEU A 80 3.58 8.70 8.06
C LEU A 80 4.18 10.05 8.49
N LEU A 81 3.37 11.09 8.67
CA LEU A 81 3.88 12.42 9.03
C LEU A 81 4.50 12.45 10.44
N PRO A 82 3.89 11.84 11.48
CA PRO A 82 4.51 11.74 12.79
C PRO A 82 5.86 11.03 12.78
N SER A 83 6.10 10.04 11.91
CA SER A 83 7.40 9.36 11.82
C SER A 83 8.57 10.34 11.57
N VAL A 84 8.31 11.45 10.86
CA VAL A 84 9.29 12.52 10.60
C VAL A 84 9.49 13.42 11.83
N SER A 85 8.47 13.61 12.66
CA SER A 85 8.48 14.58 13.76
C SER A 85 8.81 13.99 15.14
N VAL A 86 8.55 12.70 15.37
CA VAL A 86 8.79 12.04 16.67
C VAL A 86 10.23 12.18 17.15
N GLN A 87 10.44 12.43 18.44
CA GLN A 87 11.78 12.61 19.01
C GLN A 87 12.35 11.32 19.60
N SER A 88 11.50 10.29 19.79
CA SER A 88 11.92 8.98 20.28
C SER A 88 11.10 7.84 19.66
N LEU A 89 11.64 6.62 19.76
CA LEU A 89 10.92 5.41 19.36
C LEU A 89 9.75 5.08 20.31
N GLU A 90 9.87 5.44 21.59
CA GLU A 90 8.79 5.26 22.57
C GLU A 90 7.57 6.14 22.24
N GLU A 91 7.82 7.40 21.84
CA GLU A 91 6.77 8.30 21.36
C GLU A 91 6.05 7.71 20.13
N PHE A 92 6.81 7.14 19.19
CA PHE A 92 6.23 6.49 18.02
C PHE A 92 5.42 5.24 18.37
N GLN A 93 5.89 4.44 19.34
CA GLN A 93 5.15 3.26 19.81
C GLN A 93 3.78 3.66 20.39
N ASN A 94 3.74 4.71 21.22
CA ASN A 94 2.50 5.21 21.77
C ASN A 94 1.51 5.68 20.69
N LEU A 95 2.01 6.25 19.58
CA LEU A 95 1.17 6.63 18.45
C LEU A 95 0.60 5.41 17.73
N ILE A 96 1.40 4.36 17.51
CA ILE A 96 0.91 3.09 16.96
C ILE A 96 -0.22 2.54 17.84
N ASP A 97 0.00 2.48 19.15
CA ASP A 97 -0.98 1.93 20.08
C ASP A 97 -2.27 2.77 20.11
N ALA A 98 -2.16 4.10 20.04
CA ALA A 98 -3.32 5.00 19.96
C ALA A 98 -4.12 4.85 18.67
N GLU A 99 -3.48 4.66 17.52
CA GLU A 99 -4.17 4.44 16.24
C GLU A 99 -4.80 3.04 16.16
N LEU A 100 -4.18 2.03 16.74
CA LEU A 100 -4.71 0.66 16.78
C LEU A 100 -5.91 0.51 17.74
N GLN A 101 -5.99 1.35 18.78
CA GLN A 101 -7.11 1.37 19.73
C GLN A 101 -8.36 2.11 19.21
N GLN A 102 -8.25 2.88 18.13
CA GLN A 102 -9.38 3.59 17.50
C GLN A 102 -10.27 2.66 16.64
N LYS A 103 -10.02 1.35 16.68
CA LYS A 103 -10.70 0.32 15.88
C LYS A 103 -11.86 -0.36 16.63
#